data_AF-A0AAY5KSL2-F1
#
_entry.id   AF-A0AAY5KSL2-F1
#
_cell.length_a   1.000
_cell.length_b   1.000
_cell.length_c   1.000
_cell.angle_alpha   90.00
_cell.angle_beta   90.00
_cell.angle_gamma   90.00
#
_symmetry.space_group_name_H-M   'P 1'
#
loop_
_entity.id
_entity.type
_entity.pdbx_description
1 polymer ?
#
loop_
_entity_poly.entity_id
_entity_poly.type
_entity_poly.pdbx_seq_one_letter_code
_entity_poly.pdbx_strand_id
1 'polypeptide(L)' 'MLNLCIVGRRKAAPISRPYMAFLQSQRQHDCGVLVSRDFVLTAAHCDG' A
#
# COMPACT_ATOMS: atom_id res chain seq x y z
N MET A 1 -11.95 -3.36 10.39
CA MET A 1 -12.74 -2.84 9.25
C MET A 1 -12.24 -1.41 8.99
N LEU A 2 -11.09 -1.28 8.32
CA LEU A 2 -10.43 0.02 8.12
C LEU A 2 -11.17 0.80 7.04
N ASN A 3 -11.52 2.05 7.36
CA ASN A 3 -12.24 2.96 6.46
C ASN A 3 -11.26 3.48 5.38
N LEU A 4 -10.95 2.64 4.37
CA LEU A 4 -9.97 2.93 3.31
C LEU A 4 -10.62 3.72 2.14
N CYS A 5 -11.28 4.84 2.45
CA CYS A 5 -11.87 5.69 1.42
C CYS A 5 -10.95 6.88 1.14
N ILE A 6 -10.31 6.88 -0.04
CA ILE A 6 -9.54 8.03 -0.50
C ILE A 6 -10.52 9.09 -1.00
N VAL A 7 -10.51 10.28 -0.37
CA VAL A 7 -11.42 11.38 -0.69
C VAL A 7 -11.34 11.73 -2.18
N GLY A 8 -12.51 11.86 -2.83
CA GLY A 8 -12.61 12.20 -4.26
C GLY A 8 -12.21 11.09 -5.23
N ARG A 9 -11.98 9.86 -4.74
CA ARG A 9 -11.64 8.71 -5.60
C ARG A 9 -12.75 7.67 -5.60
N ARG A 10 -12.79 6.87 -6.67
CA ARG A 10 -13.63 5.67 -6.78
C ARG A 10 -12.84 4.46 -6.30
N LYS A 11 -13.55 3.52 -5.66
CA LYS A 11 -12.99 2.20 -5.30
C LYS A 11 -12.35 1.55 -6.54
N ALA A 12 -11.12 1.06 -6.39
CA ALA A 12 -10.44 0.33 -7.45
C ALA A 12 -11.17 -1.00 -7.73
N ALA A 13 -11.19 -1.42 -8.99
CA ALA A 13 -11.67 -2.76 -9.33
C ALA A 13 -10.78 -3.81 -8.66
N PRO A 14 -11.32 -4.96 -8.23
CA PRO A 14 -10.52 -6.04 -7.64
C PRO A 14 -9.31 -6.37 -8.53
N ILE A 15 -8.13 -6.53 -7.91
CA ILE A 15 -6.86 -6.94 -8.57
C ILE A 15 -6.33 -5.95 -9.63
N SER A 16 -7.02 -4.86 -9.93
CA SER A 16 -6.59 -3.86 -10.94
C SER A 16 -5.27 -3.14 -10.64
N ARG A 17 -4.74 -3.29 -9.42
CA ARG A 17 -3.46 -2.75 -8.96
C ARG A 17 -2.63 -3.86 -8.32
N PRO A 18 -2.13 -4.84 -9.10
CA PRO A 18 -1.45 -6.01 -8.55
C PRO A 18 -0.08 -5.68 -7.93
N TYR A 19 0.45 -4.49 -8.22
CA TYR A 19 1.66 -3.96 -7.61
C TYR A 19 1.42 -3.34 -6.22
N MET A 20 0.18 -3.15 -5.78
CA MET A 20 -0.11 -2.57 -4.46
C MET A 20 0.26 -3.57 -3.37
N ALA A 21 1.18 -3.18 -2.48
CA ALA A 21 1.63 -4.01 -1.37
C ALA A 21 1.20 -3.40 -0.04
N PHE A 22 0.66 -4.25 0.85
CA PHE A 22 0.35 -3.90 2.22
C PHE A 22 1.52 -4.33 3.11
N LEU A 23 2.26 -3.38 3.67
CA LEU A 23 3.39 -3.67 4.55
C LEU A 23 2.90 -3.84 5.99
N GLN A 24 3.11 -5.02 6.58
CA GLN A 24 2.80 -5.28 7.98
C GLN A 24 4.05 -4.98 8.84
N SER A 25 4.16 -3.74 9.32
CA SER A 25 5.22 -3.32 10.26
C SER A 25 4.64 -3.03 11.65
N GLN A 26 5.49 -2.88 12.66
CA GLN A 26 5.07 -2.45 14.01
C GLN A 26 4.56 -1.00 14.02
N ARG A 27 4.83 -0.24 12.96
CA ARG A 27 4.36 1.14 12.72
C ARG A 27 3.14 1.11 11.79
N GLN A 28 2.25 2.07 11.98
CA GLN A 28 0.89 2.13 11.40
C GLN A 28 0.84 2.60 9.93
N HIS A 29 1.98 2.76 9.25
CA HIS A 29 2.04 3.32 7.90
C HIS A 29 2.17 2.21 6.84
N ASP A 30 1.01 1.79 6.34
CA ASP A 30 0.90 0.68 5.39
C ASP A 30 1.03 1.19 3.93
N CYS A 31 2.24 1.60 3.53
CA CYS A 31 2.52 2.12 2.19
C CYS A 31 3.54 1.22 1.46
N GLY A 32 3.18 0.64 0.30
CA GLY A 32 4.14 -0.16 -0.47
C GLY A 32 3.74 -0.42 -1.92
N VAL A 33 4.75 -0.56 -2.79
CA VAL A 33 4.60 -0.93 -4.21
C VAL A 33 5.63 -1.99 -4.61
N LEU A 34 5.18 -3.10 -5.19
CA LEU A 34 6.04 -4.14 -5.76
C LEU A 34 6.71 -3.62 -7.04
N VAL A 35 8.04 -3.52 -7.04
CA VAL A 35 8.84 -3.03 -8.19
C VAL A 35 9.63 -4.14 -8.89
N SER A 36 9.85 -5.27 -8.20
CA SER A 36 10.47 -6.48 -8.71
C SER A 36 9.93 -7.67 -7.93
N ARG A 37 10.21 -8.90 -8.39
CA ARG A 37 9.76 -10.15 -7.76
C ARG A 37 10.02 -10.18 -6.25
N ASP A 38 11.17 -9.65 -5.82
CA ASP A 38 11.64 -9.73 -4.44
C ASP A 38 11.79 -8.35 -3.77
N PHE A 39 11.35 -7.26 -4.42
CA PHE A 39 11.57 -5.90 -3.90
C PHE A 39 10.28 -5.08 -3.90
N VAL A 40 10.00 -4.50 -2.73
CA VAL A 40 8.94 -3.50 -2.51
C VAL A 40 9.58 -2.14 -2.25
N LEU A 41 9.13 -1.13 -2.99
CA LEU A 41 9.47 0.27 -2.74
C LEU A 41 8.47 0.88 -1.74
N THR A 42 8.98 1.61 -0.76
CA THR A 42 8.19 2.35 0.23
C THR A 42 8.84 3.71 0.55
N ALA A 43 8.10 4.60 1.19
CA ALA A 43 8.66 5.86 1.68
C ALA A 43 9.42 5.59 2.98
N ALA A 44 10.61 6.18 3.12
CA ALA A 44 11.48 5.95 4.28
C ALA A 44 10.79 6.29 5.62
N HIS A 45 9.94 7.32 5.65
CA HIS A 45 9.20 7.71 6.85
C HIS A 45 8.04 6.77 7.21
N CYS A 46 7.71 5.78 6.37
CA CYS A 46 6.69 4.79 6.70
C CYS A 46 7.21 3.69 7.66
N ASP A 47 8.53 3.58 7.80
CA ASP A 47 9.21 2.60 8.67
C ASP A 47 9.93 3.25 9.87
N GLY A 48 9.75 4.57 10.09
CA GLY A 48 10.47 5.35 11.11
C GLY A 48 10.00 6.79 11.19
#